data_AF-A0A257PEJ9-F1
#
_entry.id   AF-A0A257PEJ9-F1
#
_cell.length_a   1.000
_cell.length_b   1.000
_cell.length_c   1.000
_cell.angle_alpha   90.00
_cell.angle_beta   90.00
_cell.angle_gamma   90.00
#
_symmetry.space_group_name_H-M   'P 1'
#
loop_
_entity.id
_entity.type
_entity.pdbx_description
1 polymer ?
#
loop_
_entity_poly.entity_id
_entity_poly.type
_entity_poly.pdbx_seq_one_letter_code
_entity_poly.pdbx_strand_id
1 'polypeptide(L)'
;MTTPLSVIADLVPHGSRVLDLGCGDGRMLAHLRDTRGCTGLGVEIDSDKLIAAAKKGVDVLQYDLEQGLSMFGDASFDVVLQIDTLPNIRHTENALRETARVG
;
A
#
# COMPACT_ATOMS: atom_id res chain seq x y z
N MET A 1 6.26 15.59 -12.44
CA MET A 1 7.50 15.10 -11.79
C MET A 1 7.08 14.03 -10.82
N THR A 2 7.60 12.81 -10.94
CA THR A 2 7.32 11.74 -9.96
C THR A 2 8.14 12.00 -8.70
N THR A 3 7.50 12.00 -7.53
CA THR A 3 8.20 12.13 -6.24
C THR A 3 9.17 10.96 -6.08
N PRO A 4 10.45 11.19 -5.75
CA PRO A 4 11.40 10.11 -5.51
C PRO A 4 10.91 9.22 -4.38
N LEU A 5 11.06 7.89 -4.53
CA LEU A 5 10.64 6.92 -3.50
C LEU A 5 11.26 7.21 -2.13
N SER A 6 12.52 7.66 -2.12
CA SER A 6 13.23 7.98 -0.89
C SER A 6 12.52 9.06 -0.06
N VAL A 7 11.96 10.08 -0.72
CA VAL A 7 11.25 11.17 -0.01
C VAL A 7 10.01 10.63 0.70
N ILE A 8 9.27 9.71 0.06
CA ILE A 8 8.10 9.09 0.68
C ILE A 8 8.56 8.13 1.80
N ALA A 9 9.64 7.39 1.57
CA ALA A 9 10.16 6.44 2.56
C ALA A 9 10.65 7.13 3.84
N ASP A 10 11.13 8.36 3.73
CA ASP A 10 11.53 9.20 4.87
C ASP A 10 10.35 9.59 5.78
N LEU A 11 9.12 9.53 5.27
CA LEU A 11 7.90 9.78 6.04
C LEU A 11 7.38 8.55 6.78
N VAL A 12 7.90 7.35 6.46
CA VAL A 12 7.47 6.09 7.06
C VAL A 12 8.39 5.76 8.24
N PRO A 13 7.85 5.60 9.47
CA PRO A 13 8.65 5.19 10.62
C PRO A 13 9.33 3.83 10.38
N HIS A 14 10.52 3.65 10.97
CA HIS A 14 11.22 2.38 10.90
C HIS A 14 10.41 1.26 11.57
N GLY A 15 10.43 0.07 10.95
CA GLY A 15 9.75 -1.11 11.49
C GLY A 15 8.22 -1.09 11.39
N SER A 16 7.61 -0.10 10.72
CA SER A 16 6.16 -0.03 10.56
C SER A 16 5.60 -1.22 9.78
N ARG A 17 4.36 -1.60 10.12
CA ARG A 17 3.48 -2.46 9.31
C ARG A 17 2.76 -1.59 8.29
N VAL A 18 3.03 -1.79 7.01
CA VAL A 18 2.57 -0.90 5.94
C VAL A 18 1.52 -1.58 5.07
N LEU A 19 0.40 -0.91 4.83
CA LEU A 19 -0.55 -1.27 3.78
C LEU A 19 -0.35 -0.33 2.58
N ASP A 20 -0.09 -0.87 1.39
CA ASP A 20 0.06 -0.07 0.17
C ASP A 20 -1.11 -0.34 -0.79
N LEU A 21 -2.02 0.62 -0.90
CA LEU A 21 -3.23 0.51 -1.71
C LEU A 21 -2.93 0.91 -3.15
N GLY A 22 -3.02 -0.04 -4.08
CA GLY A 22 -2.53 0.15 -5.45
C GLY A 22 -1.01 0.07 -5.51
N CYS A 23 -0.41 -0.93 -4.86
CA CYS A 23 1.04 -1.05 -4.69
C CYS A 23 1.82 -1.22 -6.01
N GLY A 24 1.11 -1.46 -7.13
CA GLY A 24 1.71 -1.67 -8.43
C GLY A 24 2.66 -2.85 -8.42
N ASP A 25 3.88 -2.60 -8.89
CA ASP A 25 4.93 -3.62 -8.95
C ASP A 25 5.65 -3.85 -7.61
N GLY A 26 5.13 -3.31 -6.50
CA GLY A 26 5.66 -3.51 -5.15
C GLY A 26 6.96 -2.77 -4.84
N ARG A 27 7.41 -1.85 -5.69
CA ARG A 27 8.70 -1.14 -5.51
C ARG A 27 8.79 -0.37 -4.19
N MET A 28 7.70 0.24 -3.74
CA MET A 28 7.69 1.02 -2.50
C MET A 28 7.84 0.12 -1.27
N LEU A 29 7.04 -0.95 -1.20
CA LEU A 29 7.13 -1.93 -0.11
C LEU A 29 8.49 -2.64 -0.07
N ALA A 30 9.04 -3.03 -1.22
CA ALA A 30 10.39 -3.60 -1.28
C ALA A 30 11.45 -2.60 -0.76
N HIS A 31 11.35 -1.33 -1.16
CA HIS A 31 12.27 -0.29 -0.68
C HIS A 31 12.15 -0.06 0.83
N LEU A 32 10.93 -0.02 1.37
CA LEU A 32 10.68 0.13 2.82
C LEU A 32 11.19 -1.08 3.62
N ARG A 33 11.00 -2.30 3.11
CA ARG A 33 11.58 -3.51 3.71
C ARG A 33 13.10 -3.39 3.80
N ASP A 34 13.74 -3.08 2.68
CA ASP A 34 15.20 -3.16 2.56
C ASP A 34 15.93 -2.00 3.28
N THR A 35 15.30 -0.82 3.37
CA THR A 35 15.94 0.39 3.91
C THR A 35 15.39 0.86 5.26
N ARG A 36 14.13 0.53 5.57
CA ARG A 36 13.45 0.96 6.80
C ARG A 36 13.11 -0.20 7.74
N GLY A 37 13.33 -1.44 7.32
CA GLY A 37 13.00 -2.64 8.10
C GLY A 37 11.50 -2.83 8.30
N CYS A 38 10.68 -2.24 7.43
CA CYS A 38 9.23 -2.36 7.50
C CYS A 38 8.76 -3.74 7.01
N THR A 39 7.58 -4.16 7.50
CA THR A 39 6.80 -5.22 6.86
C THR A 39 5.64 -4.58 6.11
N GLY A 40 5.10 -5.25 5.10
CA GLY A 40 3.92 -4.69 4.45
C GLY A 40 3.21 -5.62 3.49
N LEU A 41 1.95 -5.25 3.24
CA LEU A 41 1.03 -5.91 2.34
C LEU A 41 0.64 -4.94 1.23
N GLY A 42 0.79 -5.36 -0.02
CA GLY A 42 0.29 -4.64 -1.18
C GLY A 42 -1.13 -5.09 -1.56
N VAL A 43 -1.96 -4.16 -2.02
CA VAL A 43 -3.21 -4.46 -2.74
C VAL A 43 -3.05 -4.00 -4.18
N GLU A 44 -3.30 -4.87 -5.15
CA GLU A 44 -3.22 -4.54 -6.57
C GLU A 44 -4.24 -5.36 -7.36
N ILE A 45 -4.93 -4.74 -8.33
CA ILE A 45 -5.95 -5.40 -9.15
C ILE A 45 -5.35 -6.02 -10.42
N ASP A 46 -4.26 -5.42 -10.93
CA ASP A 46 -3.53 -5.83 -12.13
C ASP A 46 -2.65 -7.06 -11.87
N SER A 47 -2.98 -8.17 -12.54
CA SER A 47 -2.28 -9.45 -12.40
C SER A 47 -0.80 -9.40 -12.75
N ASP A 48 -0.40 -8.62 -13.76
CA ASP A 48 1.01 -8.55 -14.19
C ASP A 48 1.84 -7.83 -13.14
N LYS A 49 1.30 -6.76 -12.57
CA LYS A 49 1.92 -6.01 -11.46
C LYS A 49 1.99 -6.84 -10.18
N LEU A 50 0.94 -7.60 -9.88
CA LEU A 50 0.92 -8.54 -8.75
C LEU A 50 2.05 -9.56 -8.86
N ILE A 51 2.22 -10.19 -10.04
CA ILE A 51 3.32 -11.13 -10.27
C ILE A 51 4.68 -10.44 -10.12
N ALA A 52 4.82 -9.20 -10.61
CA ALA A 52 6.04 -8.43 -10.46
C ALA A 52 6.37 -8.09 -9.00
N ALA A 53 5.36 -7.74 -8.19
CA ALA A 53 5.50 -7.50 -6.76
C ALA A 53 5.90 -8.78 -6.01
N ALA A 54 5.21 -9.89 -6.27
CA ALA A 54 5.53 -11.19 -5.67
C ALA A 54 6.98 -11.63 -5.99
N LYS A 55 7.44 -11.43 -7.23
CA LYS A 55 8.84 -11.71 -7.63
C LYS A 55 9.88 -10.86 -6.87
N LYS A 56 9.49 -9.73 -6.30
CA LYS A 56 10.35 -8.89 -5.42
C LYS A 56 10.27 -9.30 -3.95
N GLY A 57 9.55 -10.37 -3.63
CA GLY A 57 9.33 -10.82 -2.25
C GLY A 57 8.44 -9.88 -1.45
N VAL A 58 7.48 -9.24 -2.11
CA VAL A 58 6.44 -8.43 -1.48
C VAL A 58 5.19 -9.29 -1.34
N ASP A 59 4.61 -9.31 -0.14
CA ASP A 59 3.31 -9.91 0.09
C ASP A 59 2.25 -9.03 -0.58
N VAL A 60 1.46 -9.62 -1.49
CA VAL A 60 0.49 -8.89 -2.30
C VAL A 60 -0.81 -9.67 -2.43
N LEU A 61 -1.92 -8.95 -2.31
CA LEU A 61 -3.28 -9.45 -2.45
C LEU A 61 -3.91 -8.90 -3.73
N GLN A 62 -4.49 -9.79 -4.54
CA GLN A 62 -5.33 -9.37 -5.65
C GLN A 62 -6.71 -8.98 -5.14
N TYR A 63 -7.00 -7.68 -5.09
CA TYR A 63 -8.27 -7.22 -4.54
C TYR A 63 -8.69 -5.88 -5.15
N ASP A 64 -9.99 -5.73 -5.36
CA ASP A 64 -10.59 -4.51 -5.88
C ASP A 64 -10.95 -3.55 -4.74
N LEU A 65 -10.27 -2.41 -4.69
CA LEU A 65 -10.48 -1.39 -3.67
C LEU A 65 -11.88 -0.77 -3.71
N GLU A 66 -12.63 -0.91 -4.81
CA GLU A 66 -14.04 -0.50 -4.86
C GLU A 66 -14.92 -1.33 -3.91
N GLN A 67 -14.47 -2.53 -3.52
CA GLN A 67 -15.15 -3.37 -2.53
C GLN A 67 -14.87 -2.94 -1.07
N GLY A 68 -14.00 -1.94 -0.86
CA GLY A 68 -13.66 -1.41 0.47
C GLY A 68 -12.70 -2.31 1.26
N LEU A 69 -12.36 -1.89 2.48
CA LEU A 69 -11.27 -2.48 3.27
C LEU A 69 -11.76 -3.30 4.48
N SER A 70 -13.02 -3.74 4.46
CA SER A 70 -13.66 -4.46 5.58
C SER A 70 -13.00 -5.79 5.93
N MET A 71 -12.21 -6.36 5.02
CA MET A 71 -11.38 -7.55 5.25
C MET A 71 -10.23 -7.31 6.25
N PHE A 72 -9.84 -6.05 6.45
CA PHE A 72 -8.83 -5.65 7.41
C PHE A 72 -9.49 -5.13 8.69
N GLY A 73 -8.97 -5.58 9.83
CA GLY A 73 -9.40 -5.08 11.13
C GLY A 73 -8.93 -3.64 11.38
N ASP A 74 -9.51 -3.00 12.38
CA ASP A 74 -9.12 -1.66 12.80
C ASP A 74 -7.67 -1.64 13.30
N ALA A 75 -6.91 -0.58 12.99
CA ALA A 75 -5.51 -0.39 13.40
C ALA A 75 -4.58 -1.60 13.10
N SER A 76 -4.87 -2.31 12.01
CA SER A 76 -4.08 -3.45 11.55
C SER A 76 -2.70 -3.04 11.02
N PHE A 77 -2.55 -1.79 10.60
CA PHE A 77 -1.33 -1.24 10.03
C PHE A 77 -0.93 0.03 10.77
N ASP A 78 0.36 0.38 10.74
CA ASP A 78 0.85 1.62 11.34
C ASP A 78 0.91 2.76 10.31
N VAL A 79 0.99 2.40 9.02
CA VAL A 79 1.01 3.34 7.90
C VAL A 79 0.19 2.75 6.74
N VAL A 80 -0.66 3.58 6.14
CA VAL A 80 -1.36 3.26 4.89
C VAL A 80 -0.91 4.22 3.79
N LEU A 81 -0.42 3.66 2.68
CA LEU A 81 0.03 4.41 1.51
C LEU A 81 -1.04 4.40 0.43
N GLN A 82 -1.27 5.58 -0.17
CA GLN A 82 -2.14 5.78 -1.33
C GLN A 82 -1.43 6.67 -2.35
N ILE A 83 -0.39 6.14 -2.99
CA ILE A 83 0.46 6.88 -3.93
C ILE A 83 -0.17 6.82 -5.32
N ASP A 84 -0.65 7.96 -5.82
CA ASP A 84 -1.34 8.07 -7.12
C ASP A 84 -2.61 7.19 -7.26
N THR A 85 -3.17 6.73 -6.13
CA THR A 85 -4.31 5.80 -6.09
C THR A 85 -5.67 6.51 -5.99
N LEU A 86 -5.74 7.63 -5.25
CA LEU A 86 -7.01 8.31 -4.91
C LEU A 86 -7.84 8.79 -6.12
N PRO A 87 -7.25 9.31 -7.22
CA PRO A 87 -8.05 9.76 -8.37
C PRO A 87 -8.87 8.65 -9.04
N ASN A 88 -8.51 7.38 -8.81
CA ASN A 88 -9.15 6.22 -9.41
C ASN A 88 -10.27 5.62 -8.55
N ILE A 89 -10.56 6.21 -7.38
CA ILE A 89 -11.57 5.71 -6.44
C ILE A 89 -12.83 6.57 -6.51
N ARG A 90 -13.97 5.98 -6.92
CA ARG A 90 -15.26 6.69 -7.09
C ARG A 90 -15.79 7.31 -5.79
N HIS A 91 -15.61 6.63 -4.65
CA HIS A 91 -16.10 7.06 -3.33
C HIS A 91 -14.95 7.48 -2.42
N THR A 92 -14.26 8.54 -2.79
CA THR A 92 -13.03 9.00 -2.13
C THR A 92 -13.19 9.23 -0.62
N GLU A 93 -14.31 9.82 -0.17
CA GLU A 93 -14.55 10.05 1.26
C GLU A 93 -14.58 8.74 2.06
N ASN A 94 -15.33 7.74 1.57
CA ASN A 94 -15.42 6.45 2.23
C ASN A 94 -14.05 5.75 2.25
N ALA A 95 -13.30 5.81 1.14
CA ALA A 95 -11.96 5.25 1.09
C ALA A 95 -11.01 5.91 2.09
N LEU A 96 -11.07 7.23 2.28
CA LEU A 96 -10.26 7.91 3.29
C LEU A 96 -10.66 7.51 4.73
N ARG A 97 -11.96 7.33 5.00
CA ARG A 97 -12.45 6.85 6.30
C ARG A 97 -11.96 5.43 6.59
N GLU A 98 -12.03 4.55 5.60
CA GLU A 98 -11.54 3.18 5.71
C GLU A 98 -10.02 3.13 5.87
N THR A 99 -9.28 3.94 5.11
CA THR A 99 -7.82 4.11 5.28
C THR A 99 -7.48 4.50 6.72
N ALA A 100 -8.20 5.47 7.28
CA ALA A 100 -7.99 5.91 8.66
C ALA A 100 -8.42 4.87 9.72
N ARG A 101 -9.38 3.98 9.38
CA ARG A 101 -9.82 2.90 10.28
C ARG A 101 -8.79 1.78 10.37
N VAL A 102 -8.23 1.36 9.23
CA VAL A 102 -7.29 0.22 9.18
C VAL A 102 -5.87 0.59 9.60
N GLY A 103 -5.52 1.88 9.55
CA GLY A 103 -4.26 2.45 10.01
C GLY A 103 -4.31 3.02 11.42
#